data_AF-A0A2U0D5N2-F1
#
_entry.id   AF-A0A2U0D5N2-F1
#
_cell.length_a   1.000
_cell.length_b   1.000
_cell.length_c   1.000
_cell.angle_alpha   90.00
_cell.angle_beta   90.00
_cell.angle_gamma   90.00
#
_symmetry.space_group_name_H-M   'P 1'
#
loop_
_entity.id
_entity.type
_entity.pdbx_description
1 polymer ?
#
loop_
_entity_poly.entity_id
_entity_poly.type
_entity_poly.pdbx_seq_one_letter_code
_entity_poly.pdbx_strand_id
1 'polypeptide(L)'
;METINGITFEDWACACANLAAGMPENEVLNVLGIELPVWQKTSDEWSAKLGDMMAQDMSIATKYGEYFTNPKQGKFARANSNTMLLADALAIVSDFDTYQKIFWQMSKGAEVGIDGIQILQTYGLTLQSWSSVGQHYSQLQQQMMDENLSPEELKRNYDALTQTSEKWQNHWDQHYKDSKADLAGDIDF
;
A
#
# COMPACT_ATOMS: atom_id res chain seq x y z
N MET A 1 15.24 4.08 -24.85
CA MET A 1 15.15 3.85 -23.40
C MET A 1 15.76 2.49 -23.12
N GLU A 2 16.42 2.35 -21.98
CA GLU A 2 16.94 1.03 -21.56
C GLU A 2 15.78 0.07 -21.29
N THR A 3 15.96 -1.19 -21.68
CA THR A 3 14.97 -2.26 -21.46
C THR A 3 15.67 -3.51 -20.97
N ILE A 4 15.04 -4.20 -20.03
CA ILE A 4 15.44 -5.54 -19.60
C ILE A 4 14.45 -6.54 -20.22
N ASN A 5 14.96 -7.46 -21.04
CA ASN A 5 14.16 -8.42 -21.82
C ASN A 5 12.97 -7.78 -22.59
N GLY A 6 13.15 -6.55 -23.09
CA GLY A 6 12.12 -5.81 -23.83
C GLY A 6 11.08 -5.10 -22.96
N ILE A 7 11.25 -5.08 -21.64
CA ILE A 7 10.39 -4.37 -20.69
C ILE A 7 11.11 -3.11 -20.18
N THR A 8 10.42 -1.98 -20.27
CA THR A 8 10.91 -0.70 -19.75
C THR A 8 10.78 -0.64 -18.23
N PHE A 9 11.49 0.29 -17.59
CA PHE A 9 11.31 0.55 -16.16
C PHE A 9 9.86 0.92 -15.82
N GLU A 10 9.23 1.76 -16.65
CA GLU A 10 7.82 2.17 -16.50
C GLU A 10 6.87 0.97 -16.56
N ASP A 11 7.00 0.12 -17.59
CA ASP A 11 6.13 -1.04 -17.75
C ASP A 11 6.33 -2.06 -16.60
N TRP A 12 7.57 -2.25 -16.14
CA TRP A 12 7.85 -3.11 -14.99
C TRP A 12 7.26 -2.54 -13.69
N ALA A 13 7.45 -1.24 -13.42
CA ALA A 13 6.87 -0.60 -12.24
C ALA A 13 5.33 -0.65 -12.25
N CYS A 14 4.71 -0.39 -13.41
CA CYS A 14 3.25 -0.53 -13.58
C CYS A 14 2.80 -1.98 -13.41
N ALA A 15 3.57 -2.96 -13.87
CA ALA A 15 3.26 -4.38 -13.69
C ALA A 15 3.29 -4.78 -12.21
N CYS A 16 4.35 -4.42 -11.48
CA CYS A 16 4.47 -4.64 -10.03
C CYS A 16 3.29 -4.02 -9.27
N ALA A 17 2.89 -2.82 -9.66
CA ALA A 17 1.79 -2.10 -9.05
C ALA A 17 0.42 -2.72 -9.37
N ASN A 18 0.18 -3.18 -10.61
CA ASN A 18 -1.03 -3.92 -10.95
C ASN A 18 -1.08 -5.30 -10.23
N LEU A 19 0.05 -5.99 -10.05
CA LEU A 19 0.11 -7.22 -9.24
C LEU A 19 -0.26 -6.93 -7.79
N ALA A 20 0.33 -5.90 -7.19
CA ALA A 20 0.01 -5.46 -5.82
C ALA A 20 -1.46 -5.00 -5.68
N ALA A 21 -2.04 -4.50 -6.77
CA ALA A 21 -3.46 -4.16 -6.88
C ALA A 21 -4.41 -5.36 -6.96
N GLY A 22 -3.88 -6.57 -7.14
CA GLY A 22 -4.67 -7.80 -7.28
C GLY A 22 -4.98 -8.19 -8.74
N MET A 23 -4.30 -7.58 -9.72
CA MET A 23 -4.37 -8.06 -11.10
C MET A 23 -3.74 -9.46 -11.17
N PRO A 24 -4.44 -10.46 -11.75
CA PRO A 24 -3.88 -11.79 -11.93
C PRO A 24 -2.57 -11.77 -12.72
N GLU A 25 -1.57 -12.56 -12.31
CA GLU A 25 -0.25 -12.59 -12.96
C GLU A 25 -0.35 -12.93 -14.45
N ASN A 26 -1.18 -13.90 -14.81
CA ASN A 26 -1.43 -14.24 -16.22
C ASN A 26 -1.97 -13.06 -17.03
N GLU A 27 -2.76 -12.17 -16.43
CA GLU A 27 -3.24 -10.97 -17.10
C GLU A 27 -2.14 -9.93 -17.29
N VAL A 28 -1.26 -9.77 -16.28
CA VAL A 28 -0.06 -8.92 -16.37
C VAL A 28 0.88 -9.41 -17.48
N LEU A 29 1.14 -10.71 -17.55
CA LEU A 29 1.93 -11.35 -18.61
C LEU A 29 1.35 -11.08 -20.00
N ASN A 30 0.02 -11.22 -20.14
CA ASN A 30 -0.69 -10.95 -21.38
C ASN A 30 -0.57 -9.47 -21.82
N VAL A 31 -0.70 -8.52 -20.87
CA VAL A 31 -0.55 -7.08 -21.16
C VAL A 31 0.88 -6.76 -21.60
N LEU A 32 1.88 -7.35 -20.95
CA LEU A 32 3.28 -7.14 -21.29
C LEU A 32 3.67 -7.83 -22.61
N GLY A 33 2.96 -8.91 -22.97
CA GLY A 33 3.24 -9.75 -24.14
C GLY A 33 4.43 -10.68 -23.93
N ILE A 34 4.59 -11.22 -22.71
CA ILE A 34 5.73 -12.06 -22.32
C ILE A 34 5.28 -13.31 -21.57
N GLU A 35 6.15 -14.32 -21.51
CA GLU A 35 5.94 -15.55 -20.76
C GLU A 35 6.44 -15.43 -19.30
N LEU A 36 5.92 -16.27 -18.41
CA LEU A 36 6.27 -16.27 -16.98
C LEU A 36 7.79 -16.32 -16.71
N PRO A 37 8.60 -17.19 -17.39
CA PRO A 37 10.04 -17.20 -17.15
C PRO A 37 10.74 -15.90 -17.54
N VAL A 38 10.21 -15.18 -18.56
CA VAL A 38 10.72 -13.88 -18.97
C VAL A 38 10.38 -12.83 -17.91
N TRP A 39 9.16 -12.87 -17.37
CA TRP A 39 8.73 -11.98 -16.29
C TRP A 39 9.57 -12.13 -15.03
N GLN A 40 9.75 -13.35 -14.53
CA GLN A 40 10.52 -13.63 -13.32
C GLN A 40 11.95 -13.08 -13.45
N LYS A 41 12.64 -13.46 -14.53
CA LYS A 41 13.99 -12.95 -14.82
C LYS A 41 14.05 -11.43 -14.91
N THR A 42 13.07 -10.83 -15.59
CA THR A 42 12.99 -9.36 -15.76
C THR A 42 12.74 -8.66 -14.43
N SER A 43 11.89 -9.23 -13.59
CA SER A 43 11.55 -8.66 -12.28
C SER A 43 12.72 -8.75 -11.31
N ASP A 44 13.45 -9.86 -11.31
CA ASP A 44 14.66 -10.03 -10.51
C ASP A 44 15.73 -9.01 -10.91
N GLU A 45 15.99 -8.87 -12.22
CA GLU A 45 17.00 -7.94 -12.74
C GLU A 45 16.63 -6.47 -12.48
N TRP A 46 15.37 -6.06 -12.67
CA TRP A 46 14.93 -4.70 -12.33
C TRP A 46 14.96 -4.44 -10.82
N SER A 47 14.53 -5.39 -10.00
CA SER A 47 14.54 -5.26 -8.54
C SER A 47 15.95 -5.12 -8.00
N ALA A 48 16.90 -5.92 -8.50
CA ALA A 48 18.31 -5.82 -8.14
C ALA A 48 18.90 -4.46 -8.55
N LYS A 49 18.49 -3.92 -9.71
CA LYS A 49 18.99 -2.64 -10.22
C LYS A 49 18.36 -1.41 -9.53
N LEU A 50 17.16 -1.55 -8.96
CA LEU A 50 16.40 -0.44 -8.39
C LEU A 50 17.19 0.31 -7.31
N GLY A 51 17.84 -0.43 -6.40
CA GLY A 51 18.62 0.17 -5.32
C GLY A 51 19.77 1.05 -5.84
N ASP A 52 20.54 0.52 -6.79
CA ASP A 52 21.64 1.26 -7.42
C ASP A 52 21.14 2.49 -8.20
N MET A 53 20.01 2.36 -8.90
CA MET A 53 19.39 3.48 -9.62
C MET A 53 18.94 4.58 -8.67
N MET A 54 18.32 4.24 -7.54
CA MET A 54 17.89 5.20 -6.53
C MET A 54 19.07 5.87 -5.82
N ALA A 55 20.17 5.14 -5.61
CA ALA A 55 21.39 5.69 -5.03
C ALA A 55 22.08 6.69 -5.98
N GLN A 56 22.01 6.46 -7.29
CA GLN A 56 22.57 7.36 -8.31
C GLN A 56 21.67 8.56 -8.61
N ASP A 57 20.35 8.36 -8.61
CA ASP A 57 19.35 9.39 -8.89
C ASP A 57 18.11 9.19 -8.00
N MET A 58 17.99 10.02 -6.96
CA MET A 58 16.86 9.98 -6.04
C MET A 58 15.50 10.23 -6.71
N SER A 59 15.46 10.86 -7.90
CA SER A 59 14.19 11.07 -8.63
C SER A 59 13.57 9.77 -9.12
N ILE A 60 14.35 8.68 -9.19
CA ILE A 60 13.85 7.34 -9.52
C ILE A 60 12.88 6.83 -8.45
N ALA A 61 13.13 7.13 -7.18
CA ALA A 61 12.21 6.76 -6.10
C ALA A 61 10.85 7.46 -6.27
N THR A 62 10.86 8.75 -6.60
CA THR A 62 9.63 9.52 -6.90
C THR A 62 8.89 8.92 -8.09
N LYS A 63 9.57 8.68 -9.21
CA LYS A 63 8.97 8.09 -10.42
C LYS A 63 8.40 6.69 -10.16
N TYR A 64 9.12 5.85 -9.43
CA TYR A 64 8.62 4.53 -9.03
C TYR A 64 7.33 4.65 -8.22
N GLY A 65 7.29 5.55 -7.24
CA GLY A 65 6.07 5.85 -6.47
C GLY A 65 4.91 6.39 -7.34
N GLU A 66 5.21 7.25 -8.32
CA GLU A 66 4.20 7.76 -9.27
C GLU A 66 3.60 6.63 -10.12
N TYR A 67 4.42 5.73 -10.66
CA TYR A 67 3.92 4.56 -11.39
C TYR A 67 3.16 3.61 -10.49
N PHE A 68 3.61 3.44 -9.25
CA PHE A 68 2.96 2.55 -8.30
C PHE A 68 1.56 3.05 -7.87
N THR A 69 1.41 4.36 -7.73
CA THR A 69 0.13 5.00 -7.36
C THR A 69 -0.80 5.20 -8.56
N ASN A 70 -0.26 5.31 -9.78
CA ASN A 70 -1.03 5.37 -11.03
C ASN A 70 -0.56 4.33 -12.05
N PRO A 71 -0.88 3.04 -11.85
CA PRO A 71 -0.34 1.95 -12.66
C PRO A 71 -1.10 1.73 -13.97
N LYS A 72 -2.06 2.60 -14.31
CA LYS A 72 -2.81 2.60 -15.57
C LYS A 72 -2.15 3.49 -16.62
N GLN A 73 -0.87 3.26 -16.82
CA GLN A 73 -0.02 3.97 -17.78
C GLN A 73 0.75 2.96 -18.64
N GLY A 74 1.50 3.45 -19.64
CA GLY A 74 2.24 2.59 -20.57
C GLY A 74 1.36 1.49 -21.18
N LYS A 75 1.88 0.25 -21.19
CA LYS A 75 1.12 -0.93 -21.67
C LYS A 75 -0.14 -1.23 -20.84
N PHE A 76 -0.20 -0.79 -19.59
CA PHE A 76 -1.33 -1.02 -18.68
C PHE A 76 -2.45 0.03 -18.79
N ALA A 77 -2.29 1.05 -19.65
CA ALA A 77 -3.28 2.11 -19.80
C ALA A 77 -4.69 1.63 -20.20
N ARG A 78 -4.78 0.46 -20.84
CA ARG A 78 -6.06 -0.17 -21.25
C ARG A 78 -6.31 -1.52 -20.59
N ALA A 79 -5.47 -1.91 -19.64
CA ALA A 79 -5.63 -3.19 -18.95
C ALA A 79 -6.85 -3.09 -18.03
N ASN A 80 -7.80 -4.01 -18.16
CA ASN A 80 -8.94 -4.10 -17.25
C ASN A 80 -8.40 -4.53 -15.88
N SER A 81 -8.29 -3.63 -14.91
CA SER A 81 -7.95 -4.11 -13.56
C SER A 81 -9.21 -4.60 -12.88
N ASN A 82 -9.12 -5.79 -12.28
CA ASN A 82 -9.96 -6.18 -11.14
C ASN A 82 -9.58 -5.40 -9.85
N THR A 83 -8.97 -4.21 -9.98
CA THR A 83 -8.67 -3.30 -8.88
C THR A 83 -9.97 -2.92 -8.23
N MET A 84 -10.06 -3.16 -6.93
CA MET A 84 -11.17 -2.73 -6.10
C MET A 84 -11.36 -1.22 -6.25
N LEU A 85 -12.56 -0.79 -6.65
CA LEU A 85 -12.90 0.62 -6.73
C LEU A 85 -12.91 1.23 -5.32
N LEU A 86 -12.64 2.53 -5.21
CA LEU A 86 -12.70 3.23 -3.92
C LEU A 86 -14.06 3.04 -3.24
N ALA A 87 -15.17 3.06 -4.00
CA ALA A 87 -16.50 2.85 -3.44
C ALA A 87 -16.67 1.47 -2.79
N ASP A 88 -16.10 0.42 -3.39
CA ASP A 88 -16.14 -0.93 -2.85
C ASP A 88 -15.21 -1.05 -1.63
N ALA A 89 -14.03 -0.42 -1.68
CA ALA A 89 -13.10 -0.37 -0.56
C ALA A 89 -13.70 0.39 0.65
N LEU A 90 -14.44 1.47 0.41
CA LEU A 90 -15.17 2.21 1.43
C LEU A 90 -16.44 1.47 1.90
N ALA A 91 -16.97 0.51 1.15
CA ALA A 91 -18.01 -0.37 1.67
C ALA A 91 -17.46 -1.34 2.74
N ILE A 92 -16.17 -1.70 2.63
CA ILE A 92 -15.44 -2.50 3.64
C ILE A 92 -14.99 -1.61 4.81
N VAL A 93 -14.41 -0.46 4.50
CA VAL A 93 -13.94 0.53 5.47
C VAL A 93 -14.94 1.68 5.50
N SER A 94 -16.12 1.43 6.09
CA SER A 94 -17.28 2.33 6.02
C SER A 94 -17.17 3.60 6.86
N ASP A 95 -16.29 3.60 7.86
CA ASP A 95 -16.12 4.71 8.78
C ASP A 95 -14.67 4.84 9.29
N PHE A 96 -14.43 5.97 9.93
CA PHE A 96 -13.14 6.30 10.52
C PHE A 96 -12.74 5.36 11.66
N ASP A 97 -13.70 4.76 12.37
CA ASP A 97 -13.43 3.77 13.42
C ASP A 97 -12.82 2.50 12.82
N THR A 98 -13.40 2.01 11.73
CA THR A 98 -12.92 0.84 10.97
C THR A 98 -11.55 1.11 10.35
N TYR A 99 -11.37 2.31 9.78
CA TYR A 99 -10.07 2.74 9.26
C TYR A 99 -8.99 2.69 10.36
N GLN A 100 -9.25 3.32 11.51
CA GLN A 100 -8.29 3.34 12.61
C GLN A 100 -8.04 1.95 13.21
N LYS A 101 -9.06 1.08 13.25
CA LYS A 101 -8.91 -0.31 13.66
C LYS A 101 -7.87 -1.03 12.80
N ILE A 102 -8.00 -0.95 11.48
CA ILE A 102 -7.11 -1.64 10.54
C ILE A 102 -5.71 -1.02 10.58
N PHE A 103 -5.63 0.32 10.58
CA PHE A 103 -4.37 1.05 10.66
C PHE A 103 -3.54 0.62 11.89
N TRP A 104 -4.15 0.63 13.08
CA TRP A 104 -3.46 0.24 14.30
C TRP A 104 -3.17 -1.26 14.38
N GLN A 105 -4.00 -2.11 13.77
CA GLN A 105 -3.69 -3.53 13.68
C GLN A 105 -2.42 -3.76 12.87
N MET A 106 -2.27 -3.08 11.73
CA MET A 106 -1.07 -3.16 10.90
C MET A 106 0.14 -2.60 11.64
N SER A 107 0.01 -1.43 12.27
CA SER A 107 1.11 -0.80 13.02
C SER A 107 1.61 -1.71 14.15
N LYS A 108 0.70 -2.25 14.97
CA LYS A 108 1.07 -3.10 16.11
C LYS A 108 1.43 -4.52 15.72
N GLY A 109 0.85 -5.04 14.64
CA GLY A 109 1.28 -6.30 14.05
C GLY A 109 2.71 -6.24 13.54
N ALA A 110 3.10 -5.15 12.88
CA ALA A 110 4.46 -4.96 12.38
C ALA A 110 5.51 -4.94 13.51
N GLU A 111 5.18 -4.39 14.68
CA GLU A 111 6.06 -4.41 15.88
C GLU A 111 6.40 -5.84 16.35
N VAL A 112 5.54 -6.83 16.03
CA VAL A 112 5.72 -8.24 16.40
C VAL A 112 6.01 -9.15 15.19
N GLY A 113 6.38 -8.55 14.04
CA GLY A 113 6.79 -9.28 12.84
C GLY A 113 5.65 -9.79 11.95
N ILE A 114 4.41 -9.32 12.16
CA ILE A 114 3.28 -9.67 11.28
C ILE A 114 3.28 -8.73 10.07
N ASP A 115 3.21 -9.32 8.88
CA ASP A 115 3.11 -8.58 7.62
C ASP A 115 1.75 -7.85 7.52
N GLY A 116 1.81 -6.52 7.35
CA GLY A 116 0.63 -5.68 7.15
C GLY A 116 -0.19 -6.05 5.92
N ILE A 117 0.42 -6.61 4.87
CA ILE A 117 -0.30 -7.07 3.68
C ILE A 117 -1.20 -8.26 4.03
N GLN A 118 -0.72 -9.20 4.84
CA GLN A 118 -1.55 -10.33 5.30
C GLN A 118 -2.73 -9.83 6.14
N ILE A 119 -2.53 -8.81 6.99
CA ILE A 119 -3.61 -8.20 7.75
C ILE A 119 -4.67 -7.61 6.82
N LEU A 120 -4.28 -6.83 5.80
CA LEU A 120 -5.22 -6.27 4.82
C LEU A 120 -6.04 -7.34 4.10
N GLN A 121 -5.41 -8.45 3.74
CA GLN A 121 -6.10 -9.58 3.10
C GLN A 121 -7.19 -10.19 3.98
N THR A 122 -7.06 -10.16 5.31
CA THR A 122 -8.12 -10.63 6.22
C THR A 122 -9.41 -9.79 6.14
N TYR A 123 -9.30 -8.55 5.66
CA TYR A 123 -10.42 -7.63 5.41
C TYR A 123 -10.88 -7.66 3.94
N GLY A 124 -10.27 -8.49 3.09
CA GLY A 124 -10.51 -8.47 1.64
C GLY A 124 -9.94 -7.25 0.93
N LEU A 125 -9.00 -6.54 1.57
CA LEU A 125 -8.35 -5.35 1.01
C LEU A 125 -7.01 -5.71 0.36
N THR A 126 -6.59 -4.90 -0.61
CA THR A 126 -5.25 -4.91 -1.18
C THR A 126 -4.47 -3.69 -0.68
N LEU A 127 -3.15 -3.69 -0.86
CA LEU A 127 -2.33 -2.52 -0.53
C LEU A 127 -2.78 -1.28 -1.33
N GLN A 128 -3.18 -1.47 -2.59
CA GLN A 128 -3.67 -0.37 -3.42
C GLN A 128 -5.01 0.18 -2.90
N SER A 129 -5.99 -0.69 -2.62
CA SER A 129 -7.28 -0.23 -2.10
C SER A 129 -7.12 0.45 -0.74
N TRP A 130 -6.21 -0.06 0.10
CA TRP A 130 -5.85 0.56 1.37
C TRP A 130 -5.23 1.95 1.18
N SER A 131 -4.32 2.12 0.20
CA SER A 131 -3.74 3.43 -0.12
C SER A 131 -4.83 4.44 -0.52
N SER A 132 -5.81 4.04 -1.33
CA SER A 132 -6.92 4.91 -1.73
C SER A 132 -7.85 5.26 -0.55
N VAL A 133 -8.14 4.29 0.33
CA VAL A 133 -8.89 4.52 1.56
C VAL A 133 -8.14 5.48 2.50
N GLY A 134 -6.81 5.31 2.64
CA GLY A 134 -5.97 6.20 3.43
C GLY A 134 -6.00 7.65 2.93
N GLN A 135 -5.96 7.86 1.60
CA GLN A 135 -6.13 9.19 1.01
C GLN A 135 -7.51 9.79 1.33
N HIS A 136 -8.58 9.00 1.22
CA HIS A 136 -9.94 9.45 1.57
C HIS A 136 -10.03 9.93 3.02
N TYR A 137 -9.57 9.12 3.98
CA TYR A 137 -9.63 9.50 5.39
C TYR A 137 -8.63 10.60 5.77
N SER A 138 -7.49 10.71 5.09
CA SER A 138 -6.58 11.84 5.26
C SER A 138 -7.23 13.16 4.86
N GLN A 139 -8.00 13.18 3.76
CA GLN A 139 -8.76 14.37 3.35
C GLN A 139 -9.88 14.71 4.35
N LEU A 140 -10.59 13.69 4.85
CA LEU A 140 -11.62 13.89 5.88
C LEU A 140 -11.03 14.48 7.16
N GLN A 141 -9.89 13.93 7.63
CA GLN A 141 -9.18 14.48 8.78
C GLN A 141 -8.74 15.92 8.56
N GLN A 142 -8.23 16.26 7.37
CA GLN A 142 -7.87 17.63 7.03
C GLN A 142 -9.06 18.58 7.13
N GLN A 143 -10.23 18.17 6.60
CA GLN A 143 -11.47 18.95 6.71
C GLN A 143 -11.95 19.09 8.16
N MET A 144 -11.78 18.04 8.97
CA MET A 144 -12.11 18.08 10.40
C MET A 144 -11.18 19.00 11.20
N MET A 145 -10.01 19.32 10.67
CA MET A 145 -8.99 20.18 11.29
C MET A 145 -8.80 21.49 10.52
N ASP A 146 -9.79 21.90 9.72
CA ASP A 146 -9.74 23.16 8.97
C ASP A 146 -9.66 24.35 9.94
N GLU A 147 -8.68 25.24 9.73
CA GLU A 147 -8.42 26.40 10.58
C GLU A 147 -9.57 27.41 10.62
N ASN A 148 -10.50 27.35 9.66
CA ASN A 148 -11.69 28.20 9.62
C ASN A 148 -12.82 27.72 10.53
N LEU A 149 -12.71 26.53 11.11
CA LEU A 149 -13.69 26.01 12.08
C LEU A 149 -13.63 26.78 13.40
N SER A 150 -14.74 26.81 14.12
CA SER A 150 -14.75 27.42 15.45
C SER A 150 -13.85 26.63 16.42
N PRO A 151 -13.29 27.27 17.47
CA PRO A 151 -12.47 26.58 18.46
C PRO A 151 -13.18 25.39 19.13
N GLU A 152 -14.51 25.47 19.32
CA GLU A 152 -15.32 24.39 19.88
C GLU A 152 -15.41 23.19 18.93
N GLU A 153 -15.59 23.43 17.63
CA GLU A 153 -15.61 22.38 16.62
C GLU A 153 -14.25 21.73 16.45
N LEU A 154 -13.17 22.51 16.40
CA LEU A 154 -11.80 22.01 16.36
C LEU A 154 -11.50 21.12 17.55
N LYS A 155 -11.86 21.56 18.76
CA LYS A 155 -11.67 20.76 19.98
C LYS A 155 -12.45 19.45 19.90
N ARG A 156 -13.74 19.51 19.53
CA ARG A 156 -14.59 18.32 19.41
C ARG A 156 -14.03 17.32 18.39
N ASN A 157 -13.59 17.82 17.24
CA ASN A 157 -13.03 16.99 16.18
C ASN A 157 -11.70 16.36 16.63
N TYR A 158 -10.81 17.15 17.24
CA TYR A 158 -9.55 16.66 17.81
C TYR A 158 -9.77 15.57 18.87
N ASP A 159 -10.70 15.79 19.81
CA ASP A 159 -11.04 14.82 20.85
C ASP A 159 -11.55 13.51 20.23
N ALA A 160 -12.43 13.59 19.22
CA ALA A 160 -12.98 12.42 18.53
C ALA A 160 -11.92 11.62 17.75
N LEU A 161 -11.04 12.31 17.00
CA LEU A 161 -9.94 11.69 16.27
C LEU A 161 -8.97 10.99 17.23
N THR A 162 -8.60 11.67 18.31
CA THR A 162 -7.67 11.15 19.34
C THR A 162 -8.26 9.96 20.06
N GLN A 163 -9.50 10.06 20.54
CA GLN A 163 -10.17 8.95 21.24
C GLN A 163 -10.28 7.69 20.38
N THR A 164 -10.60 7.86 19.09
CA THR A 164 -10.70 6.73 18.15
C THR A 164 -9.33 6.07 17.93
N SER A 165 -8.28 6.89 17.77
CA SER A 165 -6.91 6.41 17.62
C SER A 165 -6.43 5.65 18.86
N GLU A 166 -6.56 6.25 20.05
CA GLU A 166 -6.15 5.65 21.32
C GLU A 166 -6.90 4.36 21.63
N LYS A 167 -8.21 4.31 21.32
CA LYS A 167 -9.03 3.09 21.47
C LYS A 167 -8.39 1.91 20.74
N TRP A 168 -8.04 2.07 19.47
CA TRP A 168 -7.51 0.97 18.65
C TRP A 168 -6.04 0.69 18.87
N GLN A 169 -5.23 1.72 19.15
CA GLN A 169 -3.86 1.54 19.60
C GLN A 169 -3.82 0.65 20.85
N ASN A 170 -4.56 1.02 21.91
CA ASN A 170 -4.61 0.27 23.15
C ASN A 170 -5.16 -1.15 22.96
N HIS A 171 -6.18 -1.30 22.11
CA HIS A 171 -6.74 -2.62 21.80
C HIS A 171 -5.69 -3.56 21.21
N TRP A 172 -4.94 -3.11 20.19
CA TRP A 172 -3.95 -3.96 19.53
C TRP A 172 -2.66 -4.12 20.32
N ASP A 173 -2.25 -3.11 21.10
CA ASP A 173 -1.19 -3.27 22.10
C ASP A 173 -1.51 -4.42 23.06
N GLN A 174 -2.75 -4.47 23.57
CA GLN A 174 -3.17 -5.57 24.45
C GLN A 174 -3.32 -6.90 23.71
N HIS A 175 -3.73 -6.89 22.45
CA HIS A 175 -3.88 -8.10 21.64
C HIS A 175 -2.53 -8.76 21.37
N TYR A 176 -1.49 -7.97 21.06
CA TYR A 176 -0.16 -8.48 20.70
C TYR A 176 0.83 -8.54 21.88
N LYS A 177 0.42 -8.19 23.11
CA LYS A 177 1.29 -8.12 24.29
C LYS A 177 2.16 -9.36 24.55
N ASP A 178 1.66 -10.54 24.19
CA ASP A 178 2.32 -11.84 24.41
C ASP A 178 2.99 -12.38 23.13
N SER A 179 2.88 -11.65 22.01
CA SER A 179 3.53 -12.00 20.75
C SER A 179 5.00 -11.60 20.83
N LYS A 180 5.91 -12.59 20.86
CA LYS A 180 7.35 -12.31 20.86
C LYS A 180 7.79 -11.97 19.44
N ALA A 181 8.45 -10.82 19.27
CA ALA A 181 9.21 -10.53 18.08
C ALA A 181 10.42 -11.47 18.03
N ASP A 182 10.37 -12.52 17.21
CA ASP A 182 11.56 -13.35 16.94
C ASP A 182 12.44 -12.66 15.89
N LEU A 183 13.02 -11.53 16.28
CA LEU A 183 13.98 -10.78 15.46
C LEU A 183 15.40 -11.36 15.57
N ALA A 184 15.58 -12.48 16.27
CA ALA A 184 16.88 -13.11 16.53
C ALA A 184 17.11 -14.39 15.73
N GLY A 185 16.10 -14.93 15.04
CA GLY A 185 16.22 -16.16 14.24
C GLY A 185 16.92 -16.02 12.89
N ASP A 186 17.04 -14.80 12.35
CA ASP A 186 17.51 -14.54 10.97
C ASP A 186 18.97 -14.08 10.86
N ILE A 187 19.78 -14.26 11.92
CA ILE A 187 21.23 -14.05 11.86
C ILE A 187 21.93 -15.39 12.10
N ASP A 188 21.99 -16.22 11.05
CA ASP A 188 23.03 -17.24 10.94
C ASP A 188 24.27 -16.61 10.28
N PHE A 189 25.42 -16.81 10.93
CA PHE A 189 26.74 -16.24 10.65
C PHE A 189 27.33 -16.59 9.29
#